data_AF-A0A4S0UPM8-F1
#
_entry.id   AF-A0A4S0UPM8-F1
#
_cell.length_a   1.000
_cell.length_b   1.000
_cell.length_c   1.000
_cell.angle_alpha   90.00
_cell.angle_beta   90.00
_cell.angle_gamma   90.00
#
_symmetry.space_group_name_H-M   'P 1'
#
loop_
_entity.id
_entity.type
_entity.pdbx_description
1 polymer ?
#
loop_
_entity_poly.entity_id
_entity_poly.type
_entity_poly.pdbx_seq_one_letter_code
_entity_poly.pdbx_strand_id
1 'polypeptide(L)'
;WSRVTSAIKMLKETKIFIDDTPGVSPEVLRSKCRRLKREHDLGLIVIDYLQLMSVPGNSENRATEISEISRSLKGLAKELNVPVIALSQLNRSLETRTDKPPVMA
;
A
#
# COMPACT_ATOMS: atom_id res chain seq x y z
N TRP A 1 21.55 -25.24 -5.22
CA TRP A 1 20.14 -25.68 -5.07
C TRP A 1 19.64 -25.69 -3.62
N SER A 2 20.41 -26.22 -2.64
CA SER A 2 20.00 -26.25 -1.21
C SER A 2 19.50 -24.92 -0.63
N ARG A 3 20.19 -23.81 -0.91
CA ARG A 3 19.80 -22.46 -0.46
C ARG A 3 18.41 -22.02 -0.96
N VAL A 4 18.07 -22.35 -2.20
CA VAL A 4 16.79 -21.99 -2.82
C VAL A 4 15.66 -22.79 -2.20
N THR A 5 15.84 -24.10 -2.06
CA THR A 5 14.86 -24.98 -1.42
C THR A 5 14.58 -24.56 0.03
N SER A 6 15.63 -24.17 0.76
CA SER A 6 15.50 -23.65 2.13
C SER A 6 14.67 -22.37 2.17
N ALA A 7 14.91 -21.43 1.25
CA ALA A 7 14.16 -20.17 1.18
C ALA A 7 12.68 -20.39 0.85
N ILE A 8 12.37 -21.30 -0.09
CA ILE A 8 10.99 -21.65 -0.45
C ILE A 8 10.25 -22.24 0.75
N LYS A 9 10.90 -23.15 1.49
CA LYS A 9 10.30 -23.74 2.70
C LYS A 9 9.98 -22.67 3.74
N MET A 10 10.93 -21.77 3.99
CA MET A 10 10.74 -20.66 4.92
C MET A 10 9.57 -19.76 4.50
N LEU A 11 9.50 -19.36 3.22
CA LEU A 11 8.40 -18.53 2.70
C LEU A 11 7.04 -19.24 2.80
N LYS A 12 6.99 -20.54 2.53
CA LYS A 12 5.75 -21.33 2.61
C LYS A 12 5.17 -21.38 4.03
N GLU A 13 6.02 -21.29 5.04
CA GLU A 13 5.63 -21.30 6.45
C GLU A 13 5.26 -19.89 6.97
N THR A 14 5.55 -18.83 6.20
CA THR A 14 5.20 -17.45 6.57
C THR A 14 3.75 -17.09 6.26
N LYS A 15 3.12 -16.30 7.14
CA LYS A 15 1.77 -15.76 6.95
C LYS A 15 1.80 -14.47 6.12
N ILE A 16 2.31 -14.56 4.90
CA ILE A 16 2.34 -13.45 3.95
C ILE A 16 1.18 -13.64 2.97
N PHE A 17 0.32 -12.63 2.88
CA PHE A 17 -0.80 -12.59 1.95
C PHE A 17 -0.50 -11.55 0.88
N ILE A 18 -0.50 -11.97 -0.39
CA ILE A 18 -0.26 -11.09 -1.54
C ILE A 18 -1.58 -10.95 -2.29
N ASP A 19 -1.93 -9.70 -2.60
CA ASP A 19 -3.09 -9.36 -3.42
C ASP A 19 -2.59 -8.53 -4.61
N ASP A 20 -2.69 -9.11 -5.80
CA ASP A 20 -2.25 -8.54 -7.07
C ASP A 20 -3.41 -7.95 -7.88
N THR A 21 -4.57 -7.75 -7.25
CA THR A 21 -5.73 -7.14 -7.91
C THR A 21 -5.36 -5.72 -8.39
N PRO A 22 -5.48 -5.40 -9.69
CA PRO A 22 -5.17 -4.06 -10.20
C PRO A 22 -6.27 -3.05 -9.83
N GLY A 23 -5.90 -1.77 -9.68
CA GLY A 23 -6.85 -0.67 -9.54
C GLY A 23 -7.72 -0.72 -8.27
N VAL A 24 -7.23 -1.35 -7.20
CA VAL A 24 -7.99 -1.51 -5.95
C VAL A 24 -8.32 -0.14 -5.34
N SER A 25 -9.61 0.10 -5.10
CA SER A 25 -10.05 1.29 -4.37
C SER A 25 -9.76 1.15 -2.87
N PRO A 26 -9.61 2.27 -2.12
CA PRO A 26 -9.40 2.22 -0.67
C PRO A 26 -10.48 1.44 0.10
N GLU A 27 -11.72 1.45 -0.38
CA GLU A 27 -12.85 0.74 0.23
C GLU A 27 -12.75 -0.77 0.05
N VAL A 28 -12.35 -1.21 -1.15
CA VAL A 28 -12.11 -2.62 -1.44
C VAL A 28 -10.92 -3.14 -0.62
N LEU A 29 -9.84 -2.36 -0.54
CA LEU A 29 -8.68 -2.67 0.31
C LEU A 29 -9.11 -2.84 1.77
N ARG A 30 -9.88 -1.89 2.32
CA ARG A 30 -10.39 -1.94 3.70
C ARG A 30 -11.19 -3.21 3.97
N SER A 31 -12.06 -3.59 3.04
CA SER A 31 -12.88 -4.80 3.16
C SER A 31 -12.02 -6.07 3.19
N LYS A 32 -11.01 -6.15 2.31
CA LYS A 32 -10.04 -7.26 2.28
C LYS A 32 -9.21 -7.33 3.57
N CYS A 33 -8.67 -6.20 4.05
CA CYS A 33 -7.87 -6.14 5.28
C CYS A 33 -8.69 -6.51 6.53
N ARG A 34 -9.96 -6.09 6.63
CA ARG A 34 -10.86 -6.50 7.73
C ARG A 34 -11.09 -8.00 7.75
N ARG A 35 -11.28 -8.61 6.57
CA ARG A 35 -11.42 -10.06 6.45
C ARG A 35 -10.16 -10.78 6.92
N LEU A 36 -8.98 -10.38 6.41
CA LEU A 36 -7.69 -10.95 6.81
C LEU A 36 -7.38 -10.74 8.31
N LYS A 37 -7.75 -9.59 8.88
CA LYS A 37 -7.60 -9.33 10.34
C LYS A 37 -8.41 -10.33 11.16
N ARG A 38 -9.64 -10.65 10.75
CA ARG A 38 -10.49 -11.65 11.43
C ARG A 38 -10.00 -13.09 11.25
N GLU A 39 -9.53 -13.44 10.04
CA GLU A 39 -9.14 -14.81 9.71
C GLU A 39 -7.73 -15.17 10.21
N HIS A 40 -6.81 -14.20 10.24
CA HIS A 40 -5.38 -14.47 10.39
C HIS A 40 -4.65 -13.54 11.37
N ASP A 41 -5.36 -12.63 12.03
CA ASP A 41 -4.78 -11.61 12.92
C ASP A 41 -3.68 -10.78 12.25
N LEU A 42 -4.05 -10.10 11.15
CA LEU A 42 -3.16 -9.25 10.36
C LEU A 42 -2.36 -8.27 11.25
N GLY A 43 -1.03 -8.24 11.06
CA GLY A 43 -0.10 -7.43 11.86
C GLY A 43 0.63 -6.31 11.10
N LEU A 44 0.59 -6.32 9.76
CA LEU A 44 1.19 -5.29 8.90
C LEU A 44 0.45 -5.23 7.57
N ILE A 45 0.28 -4.02 7.03
CA ILE A 45 -0.23 -3.79 5.67
C ILE A 45 0.85 -3.06 4.87
N VAL A 46 1.19 -3.57 3.70
CA VAL A 46 2.12 -2.94 2.75
C VAL A 46 1.38 -2.71 1.43
N ILE A 47 1.50 -1.51 0.86
CA ILE A 47 0.83 -1.11 -0.38
C ILE A 47 1.88 -0.64 -1.39
N ASP A 48 1.93 -1.30 -2.54
CA ASP A 48 2.82 -1.00 -3.67
C ASP A 48 1.99 -0.77 -4.96
N TYR A 49 1.78 0.45 -5.42
CA TYR A 49 2.04 1.76 -4.81
C TYR A 49 0.78 2.63 -4.93
N LEU A 50 0.67 3.68 -4.10
CA LEU A 50 -0.55 4.49 -3.95
C LEU A 50 -1.11 5.02 -5.28
N GLN A 51 -0.23 5.35 -6.21
CA GLN A 51 -0.61 5.94 -7.49
C GLN A 51 -1.31 4.95 -8.44
N LEU A 52 -1.39 3.66 -8.10
CA LEU A 52 -2.21 2.68 -8.84
C LEU A 52 -3.64 2.54 -8.27
N MET A 53 -3.91 3.16 -7.11
CA MET A 53 -5.25 3.21 -6.54
C MET A 53 -6.05 4.34 -7.19
N SER A 54 -7.34 4.09 -7.39
CA SER A 54 -8.30 5.03 -7.96
C SER A 54 -9.58 5.11 -7.13
N VAL A 55 -10.08 6.33 -6.91
CA VAL A 55 -11.39 6.57 -6.28
C VAL A 55 -12.43 6.79 -7.39
N PRO A 56 -13.51 5.96 -7.47
CA PRO A 56 -14.54 6.13 -8.49
C PRO A 56 -15.17 7.53 -8.42
N GLY A 57 -15.23 8.22 -9.56
CA GLY A 57 -15.93 9.50 -9.69
C GLY A 57 -15.11 10.77 -9.40
N ASN A 58 -13.85 10.66 -9.00
CA ASN A 58 -12.97 11.82 -8.75
C ASN A 58 -11.90 11.91 -9.86
N SER A 59 -12.06 12.82 -10.83
CA SER A 59 -11.17 12.92 -12.00
C SER A 59 -10.40 14.24 -12.14
N GLU A 60 -10.74 15.27 -11.36
CA GLU A 60 -10.24 16.62 -11.65
C GLU A 60 -8.92 16.96 -10.95
N ASN A 61 -8.56 16.28 -9.85
CA ASN A 61 -7.33 16.60 -9.13
C ASN A 61 -6.68 15.39 -8.43
N ARG A 62 -5.59 14.90 -9.03
CA ARG A 62 -4.82 13.77 -8.50
C ARG A 62 -4.25 14.03 -7.10
N ALA A 63 -3.91 15.28 -6.76
CA ALA A 63 -3.40 15.63 -5.44
C ALA A 63 -4.49 15.48 -4.36
N THR A 64 -5.72 15.88 -4.69
CA THR A 64 -6.89 15.69 -3.82
C THR A 64 -7.17 14.20 -3.63
N GLU A 65 -7.13 13.42 -4.70
CA GLU A 65 -7.36 11.98 -4.66
C GLU A 65 -6.30 11.25 -3.79
N ILE A 66 -5.01 11.57 -3.95
CA ILE A 66 -3.95 11.01 -3.09
C ILE A 66 -4.17 11.40 -1.62
N SER A 67 -4.64 12.61 -1.37
CA SER A 67 -4.97 13.07 -0.01
C SER A 67 -6.14 12.29 0.59
N GLU A 68 -7.17 11.97 -0.21
CA GLU A 68 -8.30 11.13 0.19
C GLU A 68 -7.88 9.69 0.48
N ILE A 69 -7.08 9.10 -0.41
CA ILE A 69 -6.51 7.76 -0.23
C ILE A 69 -5.70 7.72 1.07
N SER A 70 -4.81 8.69 1.29
CA SER A 70 -3.98 8.75 2.50
C SER A 70 -4.81 8.84 3.78
N ARG A 71 -5.88 9.65 3.79
CA ARG A 71 -6.81 9.72 4.93
C ARG A 71 -7.53 8.40 5.16
N SER A 72 -8.01 7.75 4.11
CA SER A 72 -8.68 6.45 4.19
C SER A 72 -7.75 5.37 4.77
N LEU A 73 -6.49 5.32 4.32
CA LEU A 73 -5.47 4.41 4.84
C LEU A 73 -5.12 4.69 6.30
N LYS A 74 -5.05 5.95 6.71
CA LYS A 74 -4.87 6.30 8.13
C LYS A 74 -6.06 5.84 8.98
N GLY A 75 -7.28 5.95 8.45
CA GLY A 75 -8.50 5.42 9.07
C GLY A 75 -8.42 3.90 9.24
N LEU A 76 -8.03 3.18 8.18
CA LEU A 76 -7.82 1.73 8.20
C LEU A 76 -6.80 1.31 9.28
N ALA A 77 -5.66 2.00 9.36
CA ALA A 77 -4.61 1.71 10.33
C ALA A 77 -5.12 1.85 11.78
N LYS A 78 -5.84 2.93 12.07
CA LYS A 78 -6.42 3.17 13.40
C LYS A 78 -7.50 2.15 13.73
N GLU A 79 -8.35 1.83 12.77
CA GLU A 79 -9.45 0.90 12.96
C GLU A 79 -8.98 -0.52 13.26
N LEU A 80 -8.01 -1.02 12.48
CA LEU A 80 -7.50 -2.37 12.66
C LEU A 80 -6.42 -2.47 13.74
N ASN A 81 -5.94 -1.32 14.24
CA ASN A 81 -4.77 -1.21 15.09
C ASN A 81 -3.54 -1.91 14.49
N VAL A 82 -3.30 -1.63 13.20
CA VAL A 82 -2.25 -2.26 12.39
C VAL A 82 -1.44 -1.20 11.65
N PRO A 83 -0.10 -1.27 11.66
CA PRO A 83 0.74 -0.36 10.88
C PRO A 83 0.48 -0.53 9.37
N VAL A 84 0.41 0.59 8.66
CA VAL A 84 0.26 0.65 7.20
C VAL A 84 1.49 1.34 6.61
N ILE A 85 2.19 0.64 5.74
CA ILE A 85 3.29 1.17 4.92
C ILE A 85 2.76 1.34 3.50
N ALA A 86 2.82 2.54 2.97
CA ALA A 86 2.39 2.83 1.62
C ALA A 86 3.55 3.42 0.81
N LEU A 87 3.86 2.80 -0.32
CA LEU A 87 4.82 3.31 -1.27
C LEU A 87 4.18 4.42 -2.10
N SER A 88 4.87 5.55 -2.19
CA SER A 88 4.47 6.69 -3.01
C SER A 88 5.62 7.05 -3.94
N GLN A 89 5.32 7.23 -5.22
CA GLN A 89 6.26 7.81 -6.17
C GLN A 89 6.25 9.34 -6.09
N LEU A 90 7.44 9.94 -6.08
CA LEU A 90 7.60 11.38 -6.14
C LEU A 90 7.39 11.89 -7.57
N ASN A 91 7.08 13.19 -7.70
CA ASN A 91 6.96 13.81 -9.01
C ASN A 91 8.35 13.87 -9.71
N ARG A 92 8.38 13.53 -11.00
CA ARG A 92 9.60 13.54 -11.83
C ARG A 92 10.20 14.94 -12.00
N SER A 93 9.45 16.01 -11.68
CA SER A 93 9.97 17.39 -11.61
C SER A 93 11.17 17.58 -10.67
N LEU A 94 11.44 16.61 -9.78
CA LEU A 94 12.63 16.62 -8.93
C LEU A 94 13.92 16.34 -9.73
N GLU A 95 13.84 15.72 -10.91
CA GLU A 95 15.00 15.35 -11.74
C GLU A 95 15.68 16.56 -12.40
N THR A 96 14.95 17.67 -12.57
CA THR A 96 15.48 18.92 -13.15
C THR A 96 16.16 19.82 -12.13
N ARG A 97 16.11 19.48 -10.83
CA ARG A 97 16.81 20.23 -9.79
C ARG A 97 18.29 19.86 -9.76
N THR A 98 19.14 20.88 -9.65
CA THR A 98 20.58 20.74 -9.38
C THR A 98 20.86 20.06 -8.04
N ASP A 99 19.92 20.16 -7.08
CA ASP A 99 19.96 19.51 -5.78
C ASP A 99 18.91 18.37 -5.72
N LYS A 100 19.41 17.12 -5.70
CA LYS A 100 18.64 15.87 -5.86
C LYS A 100 18.08 15.20 -4.58
N PRO A 101 18.27 15.68 -3.33
CA PRO A 101 17.57 15.12 -2.18
C PRO A 101 16.04 15.31 -2.30
N PRO A 102 15.24 14.29 -1.97
CA PRO A 102 13.79 14.43 -1.91
C PRO A 102 13.41 15.37 -0.77
N VAL A 103 12.56 16.36 -1.07
CA VAL A 103 12.00 17.31 -0.10
C VAL A 103 10.51 17.06 0.09
N MET A 104 9.99 17.30 1.30
CA MET A 104 8.55 17.36 1.53
C MET A 104 8.02 18.65 0.90
N ALA A 105 7.05 18.54 -0.01
CA ALA A 105 6.33 19.67 -0.61
C ALA A 105 5.02 19.93 0.13
#